data_AF-A0A840I8S7-F1
#
_entry.id   AF-A0A840I8S7-F1
#
_cell.length_a   1.000
_cell.length_b   1.000
_cell.length_c   1.000
_cell.angle_alpha   90.00
_cell.angle_beta   90.00
_cell.angle_gamma   90.00
#
_symmetry.space_group_name_H-M   'P 1'
#
loop_
_entity.id
_entity.type
_entity.pdbx_description
1 polymer ?
#
loop_
_entity_poly.entity_id
_entity_poly.type
_entity_poly.pdbx_seq_one_letter_code
_entity_poly.pdbx_strand_id
1 'polypeptide(L)' 'MIGMTSGRFAEPREVAALVLLLASGAAPSVRGADLVIDGGALKAI' A
#
# COMPACT_ATOMS: atom_id res chain seq x y z
N MET A 1 -13.97 -9.70 -14.63
CA MET A 1 -12.66 -9.73 -13.93
C MET A 1 -12.57 -8.46 -13.10
N ILE A 2 -12.18 -8.53 -11.83
CA ILE A 2 -12.09 -7.31 -11.01
C ILE A 2 -10.86 -6.54 -11.48
N GLY A 3 -10.98 -5.23 -11.75
CA GLY A 3 -9.98 -4.39 -12.43
C GLY A 3 -8.65 -4.12 -11.67
N MET A 4 -8.34 -4.93 -10.67
CA MET A 4 -7.14 -4.84 -9.84
C MET A 4 -5.97 -5.58 -10.49
N THR A 5 -4.77 -4.98 -10.46
CA THR A 5 -3.53 -5.62 -10.97
C THR A 5 -3.20 -6.90 -10.19
N SER A 6 -3.45 -6.91 -8.88
CA SER A 6 -3.26 -8.07 -8.01
C SER A 6 -4.28 -9.20 -8.25
N GLY A 7 -5.35 -8.95 -9.00
CA GLY A 7 -6.47 -9.88 -9.19
C GLY A 7 -7.36 -10.08 -7.94
N ARG A 8 -7.10 -9.37 -6.84
CA ARG A 8 -7.86 -9.46 -5.59
C ARG A 8 -7.86 -8.15 -4.81
N PHE A 9 -8.82 -7.99 -3.90
CA PHE A 9 -8.80 -6.87 -2.96
C PHE A 9 -7.58 -6.93 -2.06
N ALA A 10 -7.07 -5.75 -1.69
CA ALA A 10 -6.08 -5.62 -0.64
C ALA A 10 -6.71 -6.04 0.70
N GLU A 11 -5.94 -6.76 1.51
CA GLU A 11 -6.35 -7.24 2.82
C GLU A 11 -5.87 -6.27 3.93
N PRO A 12 -6.58 -6.15 5.06
CA PRO A 12 -6.18 -5.28 6.17
C PRO A 12 -4.75 -5.53 6.66
N ARG A 13 -4.27 -6.78 6.58
CA ARG A 13 -2.89 -7.15 6.96
C ARG A 13 -1.82 -6.47 6.09
N GLU A 14 -2.12 -6.14 4.84
CA GLU A 14 -1.18 -5.47 3.93
C GLU A 14 -1.03 -4.00 4.31
N VAL A 15 -2.12 -3.36 4.75
CA VAL A 15 -2.08 -2.02 5.34
C VAL A 15 -1.27 -2.03 6.63
N ALA A 16 -1.52 -3.00 7.52
CA ALA A 16 -0.77 -3.13 8.77
C ALA A 16 0.73 -3.36 8.53
N ALA A 17 1.10 -4.11 7.49
CA ALA A 17 2.50 -4.32 7.12
C ALA A 17 3.20 -3.01 6.70
N LEU A 18 2.53 -2.15 5.92
CA LEU A 18 3.09 -0.84 5.60
C LEU A 18 3.24 0.03 6.84
N VAL A 19 2.21 0.07 7.70
CA VAL A 19 2.28 0.81 8.97
C VAL A 19 3.45 0.33 9.83
N LEU A 20 3.63 -0.98 9.95
CA LEU A 20 4.75 -1.57 10.69
C LEU A 20 6.10 -1.17 10.08
N LEU A 21 6.24 -1.24 8.75
CA LEU A 21 7.46 -0.82 8.05
C LEU A 21 7.80 0.65 8.37
N LEU A 22 6.83 1.56 8.29
CA LEU A 22 7.04 2.97 8.59
C LEU A 22 7.35 3.20 10.07
N ALA A 23 6.62 2.55 10.98
CA ALA A 23 6.81 2.67 12.41
C ALA A 23 8.15 2.07 12.90
N SER A 24 8.68 1.08 12.19
CA SER A 24 9.96 0.44 12.54
C SER A 24 11.18 1.36 12.43
N GLY A 25 11.05 2.49 11.73
CA GLY A 25 12.17 3.37 11.42
C GLY A 25 13.08 2.87 10.29
N ALA A 26 12.73 1.76 9.62
CA ALA A 26 13.47 1.23 8.48
C ALA A 26 13.49 2.18 7.26
N ALA A 27 12.49 3.05 7.14
CA ALA A 27 12.35 4.02 6.07
C ALA A 27 12.20 5.44 6.63
N PRO A 28 13.21 5.97 7.33
CA PRO A 28 13.06 7.19 8.11
C PRO A 28 12.87 8.42 7.24
N SER A 29 13.21 8.40 5.96
CA SER A 29 13.00 9.51 5.03
C SER A 29 11.59 9.60 4.46
N VAL A 30 10.75 8.56 4.63
CA VAL A 30 9.38 8.54 4.12
C VAL A 30 8.48 9.38 5.04
N ARG A 31 8.31 10.66 4.69
CA ARG A 31 7.46 11.63 5.39
C ARG A 31 6.69 12.48 4.40
N GLY A 32 5.48 12.90 4.79
CA GLY A 32 4.63 13.78 3.97
C GLY A 32 4.12 13.13 2.67
N ALA A 33 4.16 11.81 2.57
CA ALA A 33 3.72 11.06 1.40
C ALA A 33 2.38 10.36 1.66
N ASP A 34 1.50 10.38 0.66
CA ASP A 34 0.31 9.54 0.60
C ASP A 34 0.65 8.24 -0.13
N LEU A 35 0.53 7.11 0.56
CA LEU A 35 0.88 5.79 0.03
C LEU A 35 -0.39 4.98 -0.25
N VAL A 36 -0.57 4.57 -1.50
CA VAL A 36 -1.76 3.82 -1.95
C VAL A 36 -1.54 2.31 -1.84
N ILE A 37 -2.49 1.61 -1.22
CA ILE A 37 -2.50 0.15 -1.07
C ILE A 37 -3.88 -0.38 -1.49
N ASP A 38 -4.08 -0.62 -2.78
CA ASP A 38 -5.41 -0.90 -3.34
C ASP A 38 -5.45 -2.09 -4.31
N GLY A 39 -4.38 -2.90 -4.34
CA GLY A 39 -4.25 -3.99 -5.32
C GLY A 39 -4.07 -3.49 -6.76
N GLY A 40 -3.72 -2.23 -6.96
CA GLY A 40 -3.61 -1.60 -8.27
C GLY A 40 -4.98 -1.32 -8.88
N ALA A 41 -5.97 -0.93 -8.07
CA ALA A 41 -7.26 -0.46 -8.58
C ALA A 41 -7.11 0.91 -9.25
N LEU A 42 -6.39 1.82 -8.60
CA LEU A 42 -5.92 3.07 -9.16
C LEU A 42 -4.79 2.78 -10.15
N LYS A 43 -4.96 3.23 -11.39
CA LYS A 43 -3.91 3.22 -12.39
C LYS A 43 -3.33 4.63 -12.44
N ALA A 44 -2.08 4.77 -12.02
CA ALA A 44 -1.34 6.00 -12.27
C ALA A 44 -1.11 6.14 -13.77
N ILE A 45 -1.28 7.37 -14.28
CA ILE A 45 -1.03 7.78 -15.66
C ILE A 45 0.46 7.67 -16.01
#